data_AF-A0A9W9F8P1-F1
#
_entry.id   AF-A0A9W9F8P1-F1
#
_cell.length_a   1.000
_cell.length_b   1.000
_cell.length_c   1.000
_cell.angle_alpha   90.00
_cell.angle_beta   90.00
_cell.angle_gamma   90.00
#
_symmetry.space_group_name_H-M   'P 1'
#
loop_
_entity.id
_entity.type
_entity.pdbx_description
1 polymer ?
#
loop_
_entity_poly.entity_id
_entity_poly.type
_entity_poly.pdbx_seq_one_letter_code
_entity_poly.pdbx_strand_id
1 'polypeptide(L)'
;MSFQCTEISPSCPIEATVYGYYPNLGANSFFAVYFGVAGLSQSILGIYFRTWTFLTALGIGTFMEMTGYIGRILMHANPWSTAAFRLQIFCLILAPTFIAAGIYLTLKHIIIHVGPQYSRLNPRLFTWTFIGCDAGSIVLQAVGGGVVNSAGSDVARMDAGNDIIIAGISFQVATMAICGILAVDFIVAAWKSEPSREKNHNIESFMSVNKYSRAMWWIFGAEILAYTTVLIRCIYR
;
A
#
# COMPACT_ATOMS: atom_id res chain seq x y z
N MET A 1 -35.72 21.14 -1.43
CA MET A 1 -35.21 21.13 -0.04
C MET A 1 -34.34 19.91 0.12
N SER A 2 -33.02 20.06 0.07
CA SER A 2 -32.08 18.99 0.42
C SER A 2 -32.16 18.77 1.93
N PHE A 3 -32.82 17.70 2.37
CA PHE A 3 -32.73 17.25 3.75
C PHE A 3 -31.26 16.91 4.05
N GLN A 4 -30.55 17.80 4.73
CA GLN A 4 -29.22 17.51 5.26
C GLN A 4 -29.41 16.67 6.52
N CYS A 5 -29.39 15.34 6.35
CA CYS A 5 -29.31 14.42 7.46
C CYS A 5 -27.95 14.61 8.15
N THR A 6 -27.96 15.12 9.38
CA THR A 6 -26.76 15.25 10.22
C THR A 6 -26.73 14.22 11.33
N GLU A 7 -27.88 13.63 11.67
CA GLU A 7 -28.07 12.70 12.78
C GLU A 7 -29.11 11.63 12.41
N ILE A 8 -28.98 10.44 13.00
CA ILE A 8 -29.91 9.33 12.77
C ILE A 8 -31.25 9.68 13.42
N SER A 9 -32.29 9.76 12.60
CA SER A 9 -33.65 10.08 13.01
C SER A 9 -34.62 9.17 12.26
N PRO A 10 -35.89 9.06 12.67
CA PRO A 10 -36.89 8.29 11.94
C PRO A 10 -37.04 8.73 10.47
N SER A 11 -36.65 9.97 10.15
CA SER A 11 -36.57 10.56 8.81
C SER A 11 -35.26 10.28 8.04
N CYS A 12 -34.20 9.83 8.72
CA CYS A 12 -32.88 9.53 8.17
C CYS A 12 -32.39 8.16 8.68
N PRO A 13 -32.91 7.04 8.14
CA PRO A 13 -32.57 5.68 8.57
C PRO A 13 -31.12 5.30 8.24
N ILE A 14 -30.52 4.42 9.05
CA ILE A 14 -29.14 3.91 8.88
C ILE A 14 -29.02 3.12 7.57
N GLU A 15 -30.09 2.47 7.12
CA GLU A 15 -30.15 1.74 5.86
C GLU A 15 -29.98 2.64 4.63
N ALA A 16 -30.22 3.94 4.76
CA ALA A 16 -29.99 4.93 3.69
C ALA A 16 -28.53 5.43 3.65
N THR A 17 -27.66 4.97 4.54
CA THR A 17 -26.23 5.28 4.53
C THR A 17 -25.46 4.30 3.65
N VAL A 18 -24.34 4.74 3.06
CA VAL A 18 -23.56 3.93 2.10
C VAL A 18 -23.06 2.60 2.69
N TYR A 19 -22.88 2.53 4.01
CA TYR A 19 -22.41 1.32 4.69
C TYR A 19 -23.53 0.45 5.25
N GLY A 20 -24.73 1.01 5.52
CA GLY A 20 -25.81 0.28 6.19
C GLY A 20 -25.49 -0.16 7.63
N TYR A 21 -24.34 0.24 8.19
CA TYR A 21 -23.93 -0.03 9.56
C TYR A 21 -23.10 1.12 10.14
N TYR A 22 -23.05 1.21 11.47
CA TYR A 22 -22.24 2.19 12.18
C TYR A 22 -20.77 1.73 12.20
N PRO A 23 -19.81 2.48 11.61
CA PRO A 23 -18.40 2.12 11.69
C PRO A 23 -17.96 2.08 13.17
N ASN A 24 -17.29 1.02 13.63
CA ASN A 24 -16.85 0.96 15.02
C ASN A 24 -15.83 2.07 15.33
N LEU A 25 -16.21 3.01 16.21
CA LEU A 25 -15.42 4.19 16.55
C LEU A 25 -14.07 3.81 17.18
N GLY A 26 -14.08 2.82 18.07
CA GLY A 26 -12.90 2.36 18.79
C GLY A 26 -11.87 1.73 17.86
N ALA A 27 -12.30 0.82 16.97
CA ALA A 27 -11.42 0.17 16.01
C ALA A 27 -10.83 1.15 14.99
N ASN A 28 -11.65 2.04 14.43
CA ASN A 28 -11.16 3.03 13.45
C ASN A 28 -10.20 4.05 14.09
N SER A 29 -10.47 4.47 15.33
CA SER A 29 -9.57 5.36 16.08
C SER A 29 -8.25 4.68 16.41
N PHE A 30 -8.28 3.41 16.81
CA PHE A 30 -7.07 2.62 17.03
C PHE A 30 -6.20 2.55 15.77
N PHE A 31 -6.78 2.21 14.61
CA PHE A 31 -6.03 2.16 13.36
C PHE A 31 -5.52 3.53 12.92
N ALA A 32 -6.30 4.60 13.08
CA ALA A 32 -5.83 5.96 12.77
C ALA A 32 -4.60 6.34 13.59
N VAL A 33 -4.62 6.08 14.91
CA VAL A 33 -3.47 6.33 15.79
C VAL A 33 -2.30 5.42 15.45
N TYR A 34 -2.56 4.14 15.19
CA TYR A 34 -1.53 3.17 14.82
C TYR A 34 -0.77 3.60 13.56
N PHE A 35 -1.49 3.94 12.48
CA PHE A 35 -0.87 4.42 11.25
C PHE A 35 -0.21 5.79 11.42
N GLY A 36 -0.75 6.66 12.27
CA GLY A 36 -0.12 7.94 12.61
C GLY A 36 1.22 7.78 13.33
N VAL A 37 1.28 6.91 14.34
CA VAL A 37 2.53 6.61 15.07
C VAL A 37 3.53 5.88 14.17
N ALA A 38 3.07 4.93 13.35
CA ALA A 38 3.90 4.27 12.36
C ALA A 38 4.46 5.26 11.33
N GLY A 39 3.64 6.18 10.82
CA GLY A 39 4.07 7.21 9.87
C GLY A 39 5.06 8.20 10.47
N LEU A 40 4.84 8.63 11.71
CA LEU A 40 5.77 9.52 12.43
C LEU A 40 7.11 8.84 12.71
N SER A 41 7.09 7.61 13.24
CA SER A 41 8.32 6.86 13.52
C SER A 41 9.13 6.60 12.25
N GLN A 42 8.48 6.17 11.16
CA GLN A 42 9.13 6.01 9.87
C GLN A 42 9.66 7.33 9.30
N SER A 43 8.94 8.43 9.53
CA SER A 43 9.38 9.75 9.10
C SER A 43 10.65 10.21 9.82
N ILE A 44 10.70 10.03 11.14
CA ILE A 44 11.88 10.34 11.96
C ILE A 44 13.07 9.49 11.53
N LEU A 45 12.88 8.18 11.36
CA LEU A 45 13.93 7.28 10.89
C LEU A 45 14.41 7.64 9.48
N GLY A 46 13.49 7.97 8.57
CA GLY A 46 13.82 8.35 7.20
C GLY A 46 14.63 9.66 7.11
N ILE A 47 14.32 10.64 7.97
CA ILE A 47 15.09 11.89 8.08
C ILE A 47 16.46 11.60 8.70
N TYR A 48 16.52 10.80 9.76
CA TYR A 48 17.76 10.45 10.46
C TYR A 48 18.75 9.71 9.55
N PHE A 49 18.27 8.69 8.83
CA PHE A 49 19.09 7.90 7.89
C PHE A 49 19.19 8.51 6.49
N ARG A 50 18.57 9.68 6.24
CA ARG A 50 18.56 10.41 4.95
C ARG A 50 18.08 9.57 3.76
N THR A 51 17.13 8.67 3.98
CA THR A 51 16.54 7.80 2.95
C THR A 51 15.33 8.46 2.27
N TRP A 52 15.57 9.59 1.59
CA TRP A 52 14.52 10.47 1.05
C TRP A 52 13.43 9.78 0.22
N THR A 53 13.79 8.83 -0.65
CA THR A 53 12.80 8.14 -1.51
C THR A 53 11.95 7.13 -0.75
N PHE A 54 12.52 6.50 0.29
CA PHE A 54 11.80 5.58 1.15
C PHE A 54 10.87 6.36 2.10
N LEU A 55 11.39 7.48 2.64
CA LEU A 55 10.64 8.43 3.45
C LEU A 55 9.40 8.95 2.73
N THR A 56 9.53 9.41 1.48
CA THR A 56 8.39 9.95 0.73
C THR A 56 7.35 8.88 0.43
N ALA A 57 7.77 7.71 -0.09
CA ALA A 57 6.84 6.64 -0.43
C ALA A 57 6.09 6.11 0.80
N LEU A 58 6.81 5.69 1.85
CA LEU A 58 6.20 5.08 3.02
C LEU A 58 5.49 6.12 3.90
N GLY A 59 6.02 7.34 3.99
CA GLY A 59 5.39 8.45 4.68
C GLY A 59 4.04 8.81 4.06
N ILE A 60 3.98 9.03 2.75
CA ILE A 60 2.72 9.33 2.06
C ILE A 60 1.72 8.18 2.25
N GLY A 61 2.15 6.92 2.07
CA GLY A 61 1.28 5.76 2.24
C GLY A 61 0.67 5.65 3.65
N THR A 62 1.49 5.82 4.69
CA THR A 62 1.05 5.71 6.10
C THR A 62 0.16 6.88 6.52
N PHE A 63 0.48 8.12 6.10
CA PHE A 63 -0.41 9.26 6.35
C PHE A 63 -1.72 9.19 5.56
N MET A 64 -1.71 8.59 4.37
CA MET A 64 -2.93 8.31 3.62
C MET A 64 -3.80 7.28 4.33
N GLU A 65 -3.24 6.19 4.86
CA GLU A 65 -4.01 5.25 5.70
C GLU A 65 -4.63 5.97 6.90
N MET A 66 -3.83 6.74 7.66
CA MET A 66 -4.31 7.53 8.78
C MET A 66 -5.48 8.44 8.37
N THR A 67 -5.34 9.18 7.27
CA THR A 67 -6.38 10.09 6.75
C THR A 67 -7.63 9.32 6.32
N GLY A 68 -7.46 8.13 5.73
CA GLY A 68 -8.57 7.24 5.38
C GLY A 68 -9.38 6.78 6.60
N TYR A 69 -8.69 6.40 7.69
CA TYR A 69 -9.35 6.05 8.95
C TYR A 69 -9.97 7.27 9.65
N ILE A 70 -9.35 8.46 9.55
CA ILE A 70 -9.98 9.71 10.00
C ILE A 70 -11.28 9.97 9.21
N GLY A 71 -11.29 9.71 7.91
CA GLY A 71 -12.52 9.75 7.10
C GLY A 71 -13.61 8.83 7.65
N ARG A 72 -13.26 7.61 8.07
CA ARG A 72 -14.20 6.68 8.75
C ARG A 72 -14.73 7.22 10.06
N ILE A 73 -13.88 7.85 10.87
CA ILE A 73 -14.28 8.49 12.13
C ILE A 73 -15.20 9.69 11.85
N LEU A 74 -14.93 10.47 10.80
CA LEU A 74 -15.79 11.59 10.42
C LEU A 74 -17.17 11.12 9.93
N MET A 75 -17.22 9.99 9.22
CA MET A 75 -18.50 9.36 8.86
C MET A 75 -19.23 8.75 10.06
N HIS A 76 -18.54 8.44 11.16
CA HIS A 76 -19.22 8.10 12.41
C HIS A 76 -20.02 9.30 12.93
N ALA A 77 -19.48 10.51 12.85
CA ALA A 77 -20.19 11.72 13.29
C ALA A 77 -21.28 12.15 12.30
N ASN A 78 -21.01 12.06 11.00
CA ASN A 78 -21.99 12.36 9.95
C ASN A 78 -21.90 11.35 8.79
N PRO A 79 -22.71 10.29 8.81
CA PRO A 79 -22.72 9.23 7.78
C PRO A 79 -23.09 9.72 6.38
N TRP A 80 -23.78 10.86 6.26
CA TRP A 80 -24.25 11.41 4.99
C TRP A 80 -23.27 12.39 4.33
N SER A 81 -22.10 12.64 4.95
CA SER A 81 -21.08 13.51 4.37
C SER A 81 -20.40 12.86 3.17
N THR A 82 -20.80 13.27 1.96
CA THR A 82 -20.17 12.85 0.69
C THR A 82 -18.68 13.21 0.67
N ALA A 83 -18.28 14.30 1.31
CA ALA A 83 -16.89 14.72 1.40
C ALA A 83 -16.04 13.75 2.24
N ALA A 84 -16.56 13.31 3.40
CA ALA A 84 -15.87 12.34 4.25
C ALA A 84 -15.73 10.98 3.57
N PHE A 85 -16.79 10.53 2.89
CA PHE A 85 -16.80 9.29 2.12
C PHE A 85 -15.77 9.30 0.97
N ARG A 86 -15.74 10.39 0.19
CA ARG A 86 -14.78 10.56 -0.91
C ARG A 86 -13.34 10.61 -0.40
N LEU A 87 -13.08 11.37 0.66
CA LEU A 87 -11.76 11.45 1.29
C LEU A 87 -11.29 10.07 1.73
N GLN A 88 -12.15 9.34 2.46
CA GLN A 88 -11.82 7.99 2.91
C GLN A 88 -11.47 7.08 1.75
N ILE A 89 -12.37 6.95 0.77
CA ILE A 89 -12.18 6.04 -0.34
C ILE A 89 -10.88 6.40 -1.05
N PHE A 90 -10.71 7.65 -1.47
CA PHE A 90 -9.51 8.10 -2.16
C PHE A 90 -8.21 7.80 -1.38
N CYS A 91 -8.17 8.10 -0.09
CA CYS A 91 -6.99 7.84 0.73
C CYS A 91 -6.70 6.35 0.90
N LEU A 92 -7.70 5.52 1.20
CA LEU A 92 -7.53 4.07 1.36
C LEU A 92 -7.19 3.36 0.05
N ILE A 93 -7.61 3.95 -1.08
CA ILE A 93 -7.31 3.53 -2.44
C ILE A 93 -5.83 3.76 -2.76
N LEU A 94 -5.31 4.96 -2.51
CA LEU A 94 -3.95 5.33 -2.93
C LEU A 94 -2.87 4.84 -1.97
N ALA A 95 -3.18 4.75 -0.68
CA ALA A 95 -2.26 4.30 0.36
C ALA A 95 -1.47 3.01 0.02
N PRO A 96 -2.10 1.89 -0.39
CA PRO A 96 -1.38 0.65 -0.67
C PRO A 96 -0.36 0.79 -1.80
N THR A 97 -0.62 1.63 -2.80
CA THR A 97 0.30 1.84 -3.92
C THR A 97 1.59 2.53 -3.47
N PHE A 98 1.50 3.52 -2.58
CA PHE A 98 2.67 4.18 -2.01
C PHE A 98 3.46 3.26 -1.07
N ILE A 99 2.77 2.43 -0.30
CA ILE A 99 3.42 1.39 0.53
C ILE A 99 4.14 0.36 -0.36
N ALA A 100 3.51 -0.08 -1.46
CA ALA A 100 4.13 -0.98 -2.43
C ALA A 100 5.38 -0.39 -3.08
N ALA A 101 5.37 0.91 -3.41
CA ALA A 101 6.56 1.60 -3.90
C ALA A 101 7.72 1.57 -2.87
N GLY A 102 7.41 1.69 -1.57
CA GLY A 102 8.38 1.50 -0.49
C GLY A 102 8.98 0.09 -0.48
N ILE A 103 8.14 -0.94 -0.60
CA ILE A 103 8.55 -2.35 -0.69
C ILE A 103 9.48 -2.59 -1.89
N TYR A 104 9.14 -2.03 -3.07
CA TYR A 104 10.00 -2.17 -4.25
C TYR A 104 11.38 -1.52 -4.07
N LEU A 105 11.42 -0.37 -3.38
CA LEU A 105 12.68 0.27 -3.02
C LEU A 105 13.49 -0.58 -2.04
N THR A 106 12.86 -1.21 -1.04
CA THR A 106 13.57 -2.13 -0.13
C THR A 106 14.10 -3.34 -0.89
N LEU A 107 13.26 -3.98 -1.70
CA LEU A 107 13.62 -5.14 -2.52
C LEU A 107 14.81 -4.85 -3.44
N LYS A 108 14.85 -3.67 -4.07
CA LYS A 108 16.00 -3.22 -4.87
C LYS A 108 17.30 -3.23 -4.08
N HIS A 109 17.31 -2.70 -2.86
CA HIS A 109 18.53 -2.66 -2.04
C HIS A 109 18.94 -4.05 -1.56
N ILE A 110 17.97 -4.90 -1.24
CA ILE A 110 18.18 -6.31 -0.90
C ILE A 110 18.88 -7.04 -2.07
N ILE A 111 18.37 -6.89 -3.30
CA ILE A 111 18.97 -7.55 -4.47
C ILE A 111 20.42 -7.07 -4.71
N ILE A 112 20.67 -5.76 -4.57
CA ILE A 112 22.02 -5.19 -4.69
C ILE A 112 22.96 -5.76 -3.62
N HIS A 113 22.47 -5.96 -2.40
CA HIS A 113 23.27 -6.45 -1.28
C HIS A 113 23.58 -7.96 -1.38
N VAL A 114 22.60 -8.79 -1.74
CA VAL A 114 22.78 -10.26 -1.87
C VAL A 114 23.63 -10.59 -3.08
N GLY A 115 23.44 -9.87 -4.18
CA GLY A 115 24.21 -10.03 -5.40
C GLY A 115 23.31 -9.90 -6.63
N PRO A 116 23.57 -8.94 -7.53
CA PRO A 116 22.76 -8.75 -8.74
C PRO A 116 22.84 -9.94 -9.72
N GLN A 117 23.88 -10.77 -9.58
CA GLN A 117 24.14 -11.97 -10.38
C GLN A 117 23.11 -13.09 -10.19
N TYR A 118 22.30 -13.07 -9.12
CA TYR A 118 21.17 -13.98 -8.94
C TYR A 118 19.85 -13.41 -9.47
N SER A 119 19.82 -12.13 -9.85
CA SER A 119 18.63 -11.49 -10.42
C SER A 119 18.68 -11.55 -11.94
N ARG A 120 17.63 -12.12 -12.55
CA ARG A 120 17.49 -12.18 -14.01
C ARG A 120 17.29 -10.80 -14.65
N LEU A 121 16.94 -9.79 -13.85
CA LEU A 121 16.63 -8.43 -14.30
C LEU A 121 17.40 -7.38 -13.50
N ASN A 122 17.75 -6.27 -14.16
CA ASN A 122 18.39 -5.12 -13.54
C ASN A 122 17.45 -4.50 -12.47
N PRO A 123 17.83 -4.51 -11.17
CA PRO A 123 16.95 -4.10 -10.07
C PRO A 123 16.46 -2.65 -10.18
N ARG A 124 17.29 -1.77 -10.76
CA ARG A 124 16.97 -0.35 -10.95
C ARG A 124 15.89 -0.12 -12.00
N LEU A 125 15.97 -0.79 -13.14
CA LEU A 125 15.01 -0.63 -14.24
C LEU A 125 13.67 -1.23 -13.85
N PHE A 126 13.71 -2.44 -13.29
CA PHE A 126 12.56 -3.13 -12.73
C PHE A 126 11.76 -2.22 -11.79
N THR A 127 12.40 -1.73 -10.71
CA THR A 127 11.73 -0.89 -9.69
C THR A 127 11.05 0.34 -10.31
N TRP A 128 11.70 1.01 -11.26
CA TRP A 128 11.11 2.18 -11.92
C TRP A 128 9.96 1.83 -12.86
N THR A 129 10.02 0.69 -13.55
CA THR A 129 8.90 0.21 -14.38
C THR A 129 7.67 -0.10 -13.53
N PHE A 130 7.81 -0.81 -12.41
CA PHE A 130 6.68 -1.15 -11.54
C PHE A 130 6.07 0.09 -10.88
N ILE A 131 6.89 1.01 -10.38
CA ILE A 131 6.41 2.30 -9.86
C ILE A 131 5.71 3.10 -10.96
N GLY A 132 6.22 3.09 -12.20
CA GLY A 132 5.59 3.76 -13.34
C GLY A 132 4.22 3.16 -13.70
N CYS A 133 4.10 1.83 -13.71
CA CYS A 133 2.82 1.14 -13.92
C CYS A 133 1.82 1.47 -12.80
N ASP A 134 2.26 1.48 -11.55
CA ASP A 134 1.46 1.86 -10.38
C ASP A 134 1.03 3.35 -10.42
N ALA A 135 1.90 4.24 -10.91
CA ALA A 135 1.51 5.63 -11.14
C ALA A 135 0.46 5.75 -12.25
N GLY A 136 0.60 4.96 -13.32
CA GLY A 136 -0.39 4.89 -14.41
C GLY A 136 -1.75 4.39 -13.92
N SER A 137 -1.78 3.37 -13.05
CA SER A 137 -3.02 2.87 -12.46
C SER A 137 -3.69 3.90 -11.56
N ILE A 138 -2.92 4.68 -10.79
CA ILE A 138 -3.43 5.80 -9.99
C ILE A 138 -4.09 6.85 -10.88
N VAL A 139 -3.49 7.18 -12.03
CA VAL A 139 -4.07 8.14 -12.98
C VAL A 139 -5.40 7.63 -13.51
N LEU A 140 -5.49 6.34 -13.89
CA LEU A 140 -6.77 5.74 -14.31
C LEU A 140 -7.82 5.85 -13.21
N GLN A 141 -7.47 5.52 -11.97
CA GLN A 141 -8.39 5.61 -10.83
C GLN A 141 -8.84 7.05 -10.54
N ALA A 142 -7.93 8.02 -10.67
CA ALA A 142 -8.25 9.45 -10.50
C ALA A 142 -9.18 9.95 -11.61
N VAL A 143 -8.93 9.56 -12.86
CA VAL A 143 -9.80 9.89 -14.00
C VAL A 143 -11.17 9.26 -13.83
N GLY A 144 -11.24 7.95 -13.53
CA GLY A 144 -12.50 7.26 -13.30
C GLY A 144 -13.28 7.86 -12.13
N GLY A 145 -12.61 8.18 -11.02
CA GLY A 145 -13.22 8.89 -9.89
C GLY A 145 -13.74 10.29 -10.27
N GLY A 146 -13.03 11.03 -11.11
CA GLY A 146 -13.48 12.31 -11.66
C GLY A 146 -14.72 12.17 -12.55
N VAL A 147 -14.77 11.13 -13.38
CA VAL A 147 -15.93 10.81 -14.23
C VAL A 147 -17.15 10.49 -13.35
N VAL A 148 -17.01 9.61 -12.35
CA VAL A 148 -18.09 9.29 -11.39
C VAL A 148 -18.58 10.56 -10.68
N ASN A 149 -17.65 11.42 -10.23
CA ASN A 149 -18.01 12.66 -9.53
C ASN A 149 -18.75 13.69 -10.41
N SER A 150 -18.52 13.67 -11.72
CA SER A 150 -19.17 14.58 -12.67
C SER A 150 -20.44 14.01 -13.32
N ALA A 151 -20.73 12.73 -13.11
CA ALA A 151 -21.86 12.04 -13.73
C ALA A 151 -23.23 12.48 -13.18
N GLY A 152 -23.32 12.99 -11.95
CA GLY A 152 -24.59 13.41 -11.35
C GLY A 152 -25.58 12.25 -11.23
N SER A 153 -26.68 12.28 -11.99
CA SER A 153 -27.67 11.20 -12.07
C SER A 153 -27.57 10.35 -13.35
N ASP A 154 -26.55 10.57 -14.18
CA ASP A 154 -26.31 9.80 -15.40
C ASP A 154 -25.64 8.46 -15.07
N VAL A 155 -26.45 7.41 -15.01
CA VAL A 155 -26.01 6.05 -14.68
C VAL A 155 -24.95 5.55 -15.65
N ALA A 156 -25.05 5.85 -16.95
CA ALA A 156 -24.10 5.38 -17.95
C ALA A 156 -22.70 5.99 -17.72
N ARG A 157 -22.63 7.26 -17.32
CA ARG A 157 -21.35 7.91 -16.98
C ARG A 157 -20.80 7.42 -15.64
N MET A 158 -21.66 7.11 -14.67
CA MET A 158 -21.24 6.49 -13.41
C MET A 158 -20.61 5.12 -13.66
N ASP A 159 -21.25 4.28 -14.47
CA ASP A 159 -20.76 2.94 -14.82
C ASP A 159 -19.43 3.02 -15.59
N ALA A 160 -19.34 3.90 -16.59
CA ALA A 160 -18.09 4.11 -17.32
C ALA A 160 -16.94 4.57 -16.39
N GLY A 161 -17.24 5.44 -15.42
CA GLY A 161 -16.26 5.87 -14.42
C GLY A 161 -15.82 4.72 -13.49
N ASN A 162 -16.76 3.88 -13.06
CA ASN A 162 -16.47 2.69 -12.25
C ASN A 162 -15.61 1.67 -13.01
N ASP A 163 -15.91 1.41 -14.29
CA ASP A 163 -15.13 0.52 -15.15
C ASP A 163 -13.68 1.00 -15.30
N ILE A 164 -13.47 2.31 -15.45
CA ILE A 164 -12.13 2.91 -15.50
C ILE A 164 -11.38 2.70 -14.17
N ILE A 165 -12.05 2.86 -13.03
CA ILE A 165 -11.46 2.59 -11.71
C ILE A 165 -11.06 1.12 -11.59
N ILE A 166 -11.96 0.19 -11.96
CA ILE A 166 -11.74 -1.26 -11.90
C ILE A 166 -10.58 -1.67 -12.82
N ALA A 167 -10.49 -1.08 -14.02
CA ALA A 167 -9.37 -1.31 -14.93
C ALA A 167 -8.04 -0.88 -14.31
N GLY A 168 -8.00 0.27 -13.64
CA GLY A 168 -6.82 0.73 -12.90
C GLY A 168 -6.41 -0.24 -11.78
N ILE A 169 -7.36 -0.67 -10.95
CA ILE A 169 -7.09 -1.63 -9.86
C ILE A 169 -6.60 -2.96 -10.42
N SER A 170 -7.24 -3.48 -11.47
CA SER A 170 -6.88 -4.76 -12.10
C SER A 170 -5.46 -4.72 -12.68
N PHE A 171 -5.11 -3.62 -13.35
CA PHE A 171 -3.77 -3.41 -13.88
C PHE A 171 -2.73 -3.35 -12.75
N GLN A 172 -3.02 -2.61 -11.68
CA GLN A 172 -2.16 -2.53 -10.50
C GLN A 172 -1.92 -3.92 -9.88
N VAL A 173 -2.98 -4.69 -9.62
CA VAL A 173 -2.86 -6.03 -9.03
C VAL A 173 -2.07 -6.98 -9.92
N ALA A 174 -2.30 -6.95 -11.25
CA ALA A 174 -1.56 -7.79 -12.19
C ALA A 174 -0.06 -7.45 -12.20
N THR A 175 0.27 -6.15 -12.25
CA THR A 175 1.63 -5.65 -12.16
C THR A 175 2.29 -6.04 -10.85
N MET A 176 1.60 -5.87 -9.71
CA MET A 176 2.08 -6.34 -8.41
C MET A 176 2.37 -7.84 -8.47
N ALA A 177 1.42 -8.69 -8.88
CA ALA A 177 1.57 -10.14 -8.88
C ALA A 177 2.79 -10.62 -9.70
N ILE A 178 3.03 -10.04 -10.87
CA ILE A 178 4.22 -10.34 -11.69
C ILE A 178 5.50 -9.99 -10.93
N CYS A 179 5.53 -8.85 -10.23
CA CYS A 179 6.66 -8.48 -9.38
C CYS A 179 6.89 -9.50 -8.25
N GLY A 180 5.82 -9.98 -7.62
CA GLY A 180 5.88 -11.01 -6.58
C GLY A 180 6.50 -12.32 -7.07
N ILE A 181 6.10 -12.78 -8.26
CA ILE A 181 6.66 -13.99 -8.88
C ILE A 181 8.17 -13.82 -9.14
N LEU A 182 8.58 -12.66 -9.66
CA LEU A 182 9.99 -12.38 -9.93
C LEU A 182 10.82 -12.23 -8.65
N ALA A 183 10.25 -11.66 -7.59
CA ALA A 183 10.88 -11.60 -6.27
C ALA A 183 11.07 -13.01 -5.69
N VAL A 184 10.08 -13.90 -5.82
CA VAL A 184 10.19 -15.30 -5.38
C VAL A 184 11.25 -16.05 -6.18
N ASP A 185 11.30 -15.89 -7.51
CA ASP A 185 12.33 -16.49 -8.37
C ASP A 185 13.74 -16.07 -7.91
N PHE A 186 13.93 -14.78 -7.60
CA PHE A 186 15.19 -14.25 -7.05
C PHE A 186 15.55 -14.88 -5.69
N ILE A 187 14.59 -14.96 -4.77
CA ILE A 187 14.80 -15.54 -3.43
C ILE A 187 15.18 -17.02 -3.54
N VAL A 188 14.47 -17.80 -4.37
CA VAL A 188 14.76 -19.21 -4.60
C VAL A 188 16.14 -19.40 -5.25
N ALA A 189 16.51 -18.55 -6.21
CA ALA A 189 17.83 -18.59 -6.84
C ALA A 189 18.94 -18.27 -5.83
N ALA A 190 18.74 -17.27 -4.96
CA ALA A 190 19.69 -16.91 -3.91
C ALA A 190 19.90 -18.06 -2.91
N TRP A 191 18.82 -18.69 -2.42
CA TRP A 191 18.92 -19.80 -1.45
C TRP A 191 19.60 -21.04 -2.04
N LYS A 192 19.40 -21.33 -3.32
CA LYS A 192 20.08 -22.44 -4.00
C LYS A 192 21.59 -22.22 -4.16
N SER A 193 22.05 -20.97 -4.12
CA SER A 193 23.47 -20.60 -4.29
C SER A 193 24.26 -20.50 -2.98
N GLU A 194 23.58 -20.39 -1.84
CA GLU A 194 24.17 -20.34 -0.50
C GLU A 194 24.99 -21.58 -0.06
N PRO A 195 24.76 -22.84 -0.53
CA PRO A 195 25.50 -24.01 -0.03
C PRO A 195 27.00 -24.02 -0.34
N SER A 196 27.48 -23.16 -1.24
CA SER A 196 28.87 -23.18 -1.73
C SER A 196 29.80 -22.17 -1.02
N ARG A 197 29.28 -21.32 -0.12
CA ARG A 197 30.05 -20.19 0.46
C ARG A 197 30.66 -20.47 1.84
N GLU A 198 30.50 -21.67 2.38
CA GLU A 198 30.82 -21.99 3.78
C GLU A 198 32.25 -22.50 4.06
N LYS A 199 33.14 -22.53 3.06
CA LYS A 199 34.45 -23.21 3.24
C LYS A 199 35.67 -22.37 3.60
N ASN A 200 35.61 -21.04 3.75
CA ASN A 200 36.89 -20.30 3.75
C ASN A 200 37.09 -19.04 4.61
N HIS A 201 36.26 -18.66 5.59
CA HIS A 201 36.61 -17.47 6.40
C HIS A 201 36.30 -17.59 7.91
N ASN A 202 37.39 -17.51 8.68
CA ASN A 202 37.61 -17.29 10.12
C ASN A 202 36.40 -17.06 11.05
N ILE A 203 36.45 -17.72 12.21
CA ILE A 203 35.40 -17.89 13.25
C ILE A 203 34.82 -16.55 13.78
N GLU A 204 35.58 -15.45 13.79
CA GLU A 204 35.04 -14.12 14.17
C GLU A 204 34.15 -13.48 13.09
N SER A 205 34.51 -13.66 11.82
CA SER A 205 33.67 -13.22 10.69
C SER A 205 32.40 -14.07 10.57
N PHE A 206 32.44 -15.32 11.02
CA PHE A 206 31.31 -16.21 11.05
C PHE A 206 30.21 -15.73 12.02
N MET A 207 30.56 -15.20 13.20
CA MET A 207 29.55 -14.70 14.15
C MET A 207 28.84 -13.42 13.67
N SER A 208 29.56 -12.49 13.03
CA SER A 208 28.93 -11.30 12.43
C SER A 208 28.11 -11.69 11.21
N VAL A 209 28.65 -12.50 10.29
CA VAL A 209 27.93 -13.00 9.10
C VAL A 209 26.70 -13.84 9.50
N ASN A 210 26.76 -14.64 10.57
CA ASN A 210 25.63 -15.44 11.04
C ASN A 210 24.56 -14.61 11.78
N LYS A 211 24.94 -13.48 12.39
CA LYS A 211 24.00 -12.50 12.95
C LYS A 211 23.32 -11.67 11.84
N TYR A 212 24.09 -11.24 10.83
CA TYR A 212 23.59 -10.51 9.66
C TYR A 212 22.75 -11.40 8.73
N SER A 213 23.10 -12.68 8.56
CA SER A 213 22.31 -13.66 7.81
C SER A 213 20.95 -13.90 8.49
N ARG A 214 20.91 -14.21 9.79
CA ARG A 214 19.61 -14.40 10.49
C ARG A 214 18.75 -13.13 10.52
N ALA A 215 19.35 -11.95 10.68
CA ALA A 215 18.61 -10.67 10.61
C ALA A 215 18.07 -10.39 9.20
N MET A 216 18.82 -10.72 8.15
CA MET A 216 18.35 -10.66 6.76
C MET A 216 17.13 -11.55 6.55
N TRP A 217 17.14 -12.78 7.06
CA TRP A 217 16.00 -13.70 6.98
C TRP A 217 14.72 -13.14 7.65
N TRP A 218 14.86 -12.46 8.78
CA TRP A 218 13.74 -11.74 9.40
C TRP A 218 13.24 -10.57 8.54
N ILE A 219 14.14 -9.81 7.91
CA ILE A 219 13.77 -8.73 6.99
C ILE A 219 13.05 -9.28 5.77
N PHE A 220 13.53 -10.38 5.18
CA PHE A 220 12.87 -11.07 4.08
C PHE A 220 11.47 -11.55 4.47
N GLY A 221 11.32 -12.17 5.63
CA GLY A 221 10.02 -12.61 6.13
C GLY A 221 9.06 -11.43 6.33
N ALA A 222 9.55 -10.32 6.90
CA ALA A 222 8.76 -9.11 7.09
C ALA A 222 8.34 -8.45 5.77
N GLU A 223 9.25 -8.37 4.79
CA GLU A 223 8.97 -7.83 3.45
C GLU A 223 7.97 -8.70 2.67
N ILE A 224 8.10 -10.03 2.71
CA ILE A 224 7.14 -10.94 2.09
C ILE A 224 5.76 -10.79 2.73
N LEU A 225 5.69 -10.70 4.06
CA LEU A 225 4.44 -10.50 4.78
C LEU A 225 3.80 -9.14 4.42
N ALA A 226 4.59 -8.07 4.43
CA ALA A 226 4.12 -6.73 4.04
C ALA A 226 3.62 -6.73 2.59
N TYR A 227 4.37 -7.31 1.66
CA TYR A 227 3.98 -7.41 0.26
C TYR A 227 2.68 -8.22 0.08
N THR A 228 2.56 -9.37 0.76
CA THR A 228 1.37 -10.22 0.69
C THR A 228 0.14 -9.51 1.25
N THR A 229 0.27 -8.81 2.38
CA THR A 229 -0.84 -8.06 2.97
C THR A 229 -1.30 -6.89 2.10
N VAL A 230 -0.37 -6.17 1.46
CA VAL A 230 -0.72 -5.11 0.50
C VAL A 230 -1.39 -5.70 -0.74
N LEU A 231 -0.89 -6.84 -1.26
CA LEU A 231 -1.50 -7.51 -2.41
C LEU A 231 -2.93 -7.97 -2.11
N ILE A 232 -3.16 -8.62 -0.96
CA ILE A 232 -4.50 -9.01 -0.50
C ILE A 232 -5.40 -7.77 -0.43
N ARG A 233 -4.91 -6.69 0.17
CA ARG A 233 -5.68 -5.44 0.26
C ARG A 233 -6.03 -4.88 -1.12
N CYS A 234 -5.12 -4.92 -2.09
CA CYS A 234 -5.40 -4.46 -3.45
C CYS A 234 -6.43 -5.33 -4.17
N ILE A 235 -6.50 -6.63 -3.86
CA ILE A 235 -7.48 -7.57 -4.45
C ILE A 235 -8.88 -7.37 -3.87
N TYR A 236 -9.01 -7.16 -2.56
CA TYR A 236 -10.30 -7.02 -1.86
C TYR A 236 -10.87 -5.60 -1.85
N ARG A 237 -10.26 -4.70 -2.61
CA ARG A 237 -10.61 -3.29 -2.67
C ARG A 237 -11.78 -3.02 -3.60
#